data_AF-A0A3D2PEN0-F1
#
_entry.id   AF-A0A3D2PEN0-F1
#
_cell.length_a   1.000
_cell.length_b   1.000
_cell.length_c   1.000
_cell.angle_alpha   90.00
_cell.angle_beta   90.00
_cell.angle_gamma   90.00
#
_symmetry.space_group_name_H-M   'P 1'
#
loop_
_entity.id
_entity.type
_entity.pdbx_description
1 polymer ?
#
loop_
_entity_poly.entity_id
_entity_poly.type
_entity_poly.pdbx_seq_one_letter_code
_entity_poly.pdbx_strand_id
1 'polypeptide(L)' 'MSKKELLLSEIEEVPESFLDEVLDFIHFLKTKIIKEKIDTAIASESSLRKDWLKSEENEAWQDL' A
#
# COMPACT_ATOMS: atom_id res chain seq x y z
N MET A 1 -22.65 1.36 13.19
CA MET A 1 -22.40 1.68 11.77
C MET A 1 -20.94 1.49 11.44
N SER A 2 -20.66 0.88 10.30
CA SER A 2 -19.35 0.86 9.67
C SER A 2 -18.98 2.26 9.18
N LYS A 3 -17.68 2.60 9.21
CA LYS A 3 -17.18 3.88 8.65
C LYS A 3 -17.57 4.06 7.18
N LYS A 4 -17.76 2.97 6.45
CA LYS A 4 -18.22 2.99 5.05
C LYS A 4 -19.67 3.46 4.92
N GLU A 5 -20.54 3.10 5.87
CA GLU A 5 -21.95 3.49 5.86
C GLU A 5 -22.10 4.99 6.15
N LEU A 6 -21.31 5.51 7.12
CA LEU A 6 -21.27 6.94 7.43
C LEU A 6 -20.76 7.78 6.26
N LEU A 7 -19.77 7.28 5.51
CA LEU A 7 -19.28 7.95 4.30
C LEU A 7 -20.34 8.03 3.21
N LEU A 8 -21.15 7.00 3.04
CA LEU A 8 -22.22 6.99 2.02
C LEU A 8 -23.31 8.01 2.37
N SER A 9 -23.72 8.09 3.64
CA SER A 9 -24.71 9.09 4.07
C SER A 9 -24.20 10.53 3.90
N GLU A 10 -22.91 10.77 4.19
CA GLU A 10 -22.34 12.12 4.03
C GLU A 10 -22.24 12.52 2.55
N ILE A 11 -21.88 11.57 1.67
CA ILE A 11 -21.77 11.81 0.22
C ILE A 11 -23.14 12.13 -0.40
N GLU A 12 -24.22 11.56 0.10
CA GLU A 12 -25.59 11.87 -0.38
C GLU A 12 -26.02 13.31 -0.06
N GLU A 13 -25.49 13.91 1.01
CA GLU A 13 -25.79 15.29 1.40
C GLU A 13 -24.87 16.32 0.72
N VAL A 14 -23.80 15.86 0.06
CA VAL A 14 -22.81 16.74 -0.59
C VAL A 14 -23.30 17.21 -1.96
N PRO A 15 -23.24 18.53 -2.25
CA PRO A 15 -23.56 19.04 -3.57
C PRO A 15 -22.63 18.49 -4.65
N GLU A 16 -23.18 18.25 -5.86
CA GLU A 16 -22.46 17.66 -6.98
C GLU A 16 -21.13 18.37 -7.32
N SER A 17 -21.08 19.69 -7.15
CA SER A 17 -19.87 20.51 -7.33
C SER A 17 -18.68 20.10 -6.47
N PHE A 18 -18.91 19.44 -5.33
CA PHE A 18 -17.86 18.95 -4.43
C PHE A 18 -17.65 17.44 -4.54
N LEU A 19 -18.53 16.72 -5.25
CA LEU A 19 -18.36 15.28 -5.46
C LEU A 19 -17.12 14.97 -6.30
N ASP A 20 -16.79 15.82 -7.27
CA ASP A 20 -15.55 15.70 -8.04
C ASP A 20 -14.30 15.76 -7.13
N GLU A 21 -14.28 16.70 -6.17
CA GLU A 21 -13.16 16.85 -5.22
C GLU A 21 -13.07 15.64 -4.27
N VAL A 22 -14.21 15.11 -3.82
CA VAL A 22 -14.26 13.90 -2.99
C VAL A 22 -13.79 12.67 -3.77
N LEU A 23 -14.18 12.54 -5.05
CA LEU A 23 -13.72 11.47 -5.93
C LEU A 23 -12.22 11.54 -6.15
N ASP A 24 -11.69 12.73 -6.43
CA ASP A 24 -10.26 12.98 -6.59
C ASP A 24 -9.48 12.57 -5.33
N PHE A 25 -9.99 12.92 -4.14
CA PHE A 25 -9.36 12.53 -2.89
C PHE A 25 -9.36 11.01 -2.68
N ILE A 26 -10.46 10.32 -3.01
CA ILE A 26 -10.53 8.85 -2.95
C ILE A 26 -9.52 8.22 -3.94
N HIS A 27 -9.41 8.76 -5.16
CA HIS A 27 -8.43 8.30 -6.16
C HIS A 27 -6.99 8.53 -5.71
N PHE A 28 -6.72 9.67 -5.08
CA PHE A 28 -5.44 9.97 -4.46
C PHE A 28 -5.09 8.95 -3.37
N LEU A 29 -6.02 8.65 -2.45
CA LEU A 29 -5.81 7.65 -1.39
C LEU A 29 -5.55 6.24 -1.96
N LYS A 30 -6.29 5.82 -2.98
CA LYS A 30 -6.07 4.54 -3.66
C LYS A 30 -4.67 4.47 -4.28
N THR A 31 -4.25 5.54 -4.95
CA THR A 31 -2.92 5.65 -5.55
C THR A 31 -1.83 5.65 -4.48
N LYS A 32 -2.04 6.36 -3.37
CA LYS A 32 -1.11 6.38 -2.23
C LYS A 32 -0.90 4.98 -1.65
N ILE A 33 -1.97 4.20 -1.45
CA ILE A 33 -1.86 2.81 -0.97
C ILE A 33 -1.03 1.94 -1.93
N ILE A 34 -1.22 2.11 -3.23
CA ILE A 34 -0.44 1.37 -4.24
C ILE A 34 1.03 1.80 -4.17
N LYS A 35 1.30 3.10 -4.08
CA LYS A 35 2.65 3.65 -4.00
C LYS A 35 3.36 3.22 -2.71
N GLU A 36 2.71 3.30 -1.55
CA GLU A 36 3.25 2.84 -0.26
C GLU A 36 3.55 1.34 -0.28
N LYS A 37 2.72 0.52 -0.95
CA LYS A 37 3.02 -0.91 -1.14
C LYS A 37 4.25 -1.15 -2.01
N ILE A 38 4.42 -0.37 -3.09
CA ILE A 38 5.58 -0.45 -3.98
C ILE A 38 6.85 0.04 -3.24
N ASP A 39 6.78 1.17 -2.54
CA ASP A 39 7.89 1.72 -1.76
C ASP A 39 8.31 0.76 -0.64
N THR A 40 7.35 0.08 0.02
CA THR A 40 7.64 -0.97 1.00
C THR A 40 8.33 -2.19 0.36
N ALA A 41 7.87 -2.64 -0.81
CA ALA A 41 8.51 -3.75 -1.53
C ALA A 41 9.95 -3.42 -1.94
N ILE A 42 10.21 -2.20 -2.42
CA ILE A 42 11.55 -1.73 -2.80
C ILE A 42 12.45 -1.54 -1.56
N ALA A 43 11.90 -1.03 -0.45
CA ALA A 43 12.65 -0.91 0.82
C ALA A 43 13.06 -2.28 1.39
N SER A 44 12.20 -3.31 1.27
CA SER A 44 12.53 -4.69 1.65
C SER A 44 13.67 -5.29 0.82
N GLU A 45 13.79 -4.97 -0.48
CA GLU A 45 14.93 -5.43 -1.29
C GLU A 45 16.27 -4.89 -0.80
N SER A 46 16.31 -3.62 -0.37
CA SER A 46 17.54 -2.99 0.13
C SER A 46 18.05 -3.61 1.45
N SER A 47 17.14 -4.15 2.25
CA SER A 47 17.46 -4.81 3.53
C SER A 47 17.78 -6.30 3.34
N LEU A 48 17.13 -6.99 2.40
CA LEU A 48 17.40 -8.42 2.11
C LEU A 48 18.72 -8.65 1.36
N ARG A 49 19.21 -7.69 0.56
CA ARG A 49 20.49 -7.85 -0.17
C ARG A 49 21.72 -7.89 0.74
N LYS A 50 21.64 -7.41 1.97
CA LYS A 50 22.80 -7.36 2.88
C LYS A 50 23.06 -8.67 3.63
N ASP A 51 22.03 -9.48 3.90
CA ASP A 51 22.19 -10.74 4.64
C ASP A 51 22.25 -11.99 3.77
N TRP A 52 21.85 -11.92 2.49
CA TRP A 52 21.79 -13.08 1.59
C TRP A 52 23.14 -13.53 0.97
N LEU A 53 24.22 -12.76 1.15
CA LEU A 53 25.52 -12.99 0.48
C LEU A 53 26.60 -13.58 1.40
N LYS A 54 26.21 -14.31 2.45
CA LYS A 54 27.15 -15.09 3.25
C LYS A 54 27.34 -16.47 2.63
N SER A 55 28.57 -16.80 2.27
CA SER A 55 28.94 -18.13 1.75
C SER A 55 28.53 -19.28 2.68
N GLU A 56 28.36 -19.01 3.97
CA GLU A 56 27.94 -19.97 4.99
C GLU A 56 26.51 -20.52 4.79
N GLU A 57 25.60 -19.77 4.13
CA GLU A 57 24.27 -20.31 3.82
C GLU A 57 24.29 -21.26 2.62
N ASN A 58 25.28 -21.19 1.73
CA ASN A 58 25.33 -22.08 0.56
C ASN A 58 25.76 -23.51 0.92
N GLU A 59 26.45 -23.71 2.06
CA GLU A 59 26.80 -25.03 2.59
C GLU A 59 25.59 -25.73 3.24
N ALA A 60 24.68 -24.98 3.88
CA ALA A 60 23.50 -25.53 4.52
C ALA A 60 22.43 -26.05 3.54
N TRP A 61 22.49 -25.63 2.26
CA TRP A 61 21.55 -26.03 1.21
C TRP A 61 22.11 -27.12 0.27
N GLN A 62 23.34 -27.60 0.48
CA GLN A 62 23.90 -28.72 -0.30
C GLN A 62 23.44 -30.10 0.20
N ASP A 63 22.89 -30.19 1.42
CA ASP A 63 22.43 -31.43 2.06
C ASP A 63 20.89 -31.60 2.11
N LEU A 64 20.14 -30.79 1.33
CA LEU A 64 18.68 -30.90 1.15
C LEU A 64 18.32 -31.38 -0.25
#